data_AF-A0A834QCB7-F1
#
_entry.id   AF-A0A834QCB7-F1
#
_cell.length_a   1.000
_cell.length_b   1.000
_cell.length_c   1.000
_cell.angle_alpha   90.00
_cell.angle_beta   90.00
_cell.angle_gamma   90.00
#
_symmetry.space_group_name_H-M   'P 1'
#
loop_
_entity.id
_entity.type
_entity.pdbx_description
1 polymer ?
#
loop_
_entity_poly.entity_id
_entity_poly.type
_entity_poly.pdbx_seq_one_letter_code
_entity_poly.pdbx_strand_id
1 'polypeptide(L)'
;MGRAAREQRKGCFHAEIVPVTTTIHDDKGTKRSITVSQDEGICPNTTMEGLAKLKPAFKDGGSPTAANTSNGAGAVLLARRSKAEELGLPILGVLRSYAVVGVPPDVMGIGPAYAIPEALEKAGLTLNDVDIFEINEAIVSQAVYCVEKLEIPPEKVNPLGGAVALGHPLGCTGARQVITLLNELKRGGKRPSKVWLRPWTSSACWDPDKSRLPDEQPRSATTWTFILHMLPHPLSVPRTFVVQGQPCLPSGVKS
;
A
#
# COMPACT_ATOMS: atom_id res chain seq x y z
N MET A 1 12.31 -17.78 -6.46
CA MET A 1 11.98 -17.16 -5.15
C MET A 1 11.40 -15.78 -5.39
N GLY A 2 10.20 -15.50 -4.87
CA GLY A 2 9.49 -14.23 -5.10
C GLY A 2 10.15 -13.01 -4.44
N ARG A 3 9.77 -11.79 -4.88
CA ARG A 3 10.31 -10.52 -4.38
C ARG A 3 10.13 -10.36 -2.86
N ALA A 4 8.89 -10.49 -2.36
CA ALA A 4 8.59 -10.37 -0.92
C ALA A 4 9.41 -11.33 -0.05
N ALA A 5 9.55 -12.59 -0.46
CA ALA A 5 10.35 -13.58 0.26
C ALA A 5 11.83 -13.20 0.34
N ARG A 6 12.36 -12.55 -0.70
CA ARG A 6 13.76 -12.08 -0.74
C ARG A 6 13.96 -10.88 0.18
N GLU A 7 13.04 -9.94 0.15
CA GLU A 7 13.16 -8.72 0.93
C GLU A 7 12.85 -8.94 2.42
N GLN A 8 11.92 -9.84 2.77
CA GLN A 8 11.74 -10.27 4.17
C GLN A 8 13.02 -10.90 4.74
N ARG A 9 13.71 -11.77 4.00
CA ARG A 9 14.97 -12.38 4.45
C ARG A 9 16.11 -11.38 4.63
N LYS A 10 16.12 -10.30 3.85
CA LYS A 10 17.09 -9.20 4.00
C LYS A 10 16.76 -8.28 5.19
N GLY A 11 15.62 -8.48 5.86
CA GLY A 11 15.17 -7.61 6.94
C GLY A 11 14.59 -6.29 6.46
N CYS A 12 14.18 -6.19 5.18
CA CYS A 12 13.71 -4.95 4.57
C CYS A 12 12.46 -4.37 5.26
N PHE A 13 11.64 -5.22 5.87
CA PHE A 13 10.41 -4.83 6.58
C PHE A 13 10.61 -4.59 8.09
N HIS A 14 11.82 -4.81 8.62
CA HIS A 14 12.06 -4.72 10.07
C HIS A 14 11.85 -3.30 10.63
N ALA A 15 12.16 -2.27 9.83
CA ALA A 15 11.98 -0.89 10.24
C ALA A 15 10.51 -0.41 10.24
N GLU A 16 9.62 -1.12 9.52
CA GLU A 16 8.21 -0.77 9.38
C GLU A 16 7.26 -1.65 10.20
N ILE A 17 7.65 -2.88 10.52
CA ILE A 17 6.83 -3.79 11.32
C ILE A 17 7.03 -3.50 12.81
N VAL A 18 5.92 -3.25 13.50
CA VAL A 18 5.86 -3.26 14.97
C VAL A 18 5.40 -4.66 15.40
N PRO A 19 6.20 -5.43 16.16
CA PRO A 19 5.79 -6.75 16.63
C PRO A 19 4.52 -6.68 17.48
N VAL A 20 3.59 -7.60 17.24
CA VAL A 20 2.31 -7.68 17.98
C VAL A 20 2.29 -8.98 18.78
N THR A 21 2.19 -8.85 20.10
CA THR A 21 1.93 -9.99 20.99
C THR A 21 0.42 -10.19 21.12
N THR A 22 -0.05 -11.40 20.81
CA THR A 22 -1.47 -11.76 20.87
C THR A 22 -1.66 -13.19 21.37
N THR A 23 -2.89 -13.55 21.69
CA THR A 23 -3.25 -14.90 22.09
C THR A 23 -3.98 -15.59 20.95
N ILE A 24 -3.53 -16.80 20.60
CA ILE A 24 -4.25 -17.66 19.67
C ILE A 24 -4.75 -18.90 20.39
N HIS A 25 -5.86 -19.42 19.89
CA HIS A 25 -6.48 -20.65 20.38
C HIS A 25 -6.11 -21.77 19.41
N ASP A 26 -5.64 -22.90 19.93
CA ASP A 26 -5.52 -24.11 19.12
C ASP A 26 -6.90 -24.75 18.90
N ASP A 27 -6.96 -25.75 18.02
CA ASP A 27 -8.18 -26.50 17.71
C ASP A 27 -8.78 -27.22 18.93
N LYS A 28 -8.01 -27.33 20.03
CA LYS A 28 -8.41 -27.95 21.31
C LYS A 28 -8.82 -26.91 22.36
N GLY A 29 -8.85 -25.62 22.01
CA GLY A 29 -9.24 -24.52 22.89
C GLY A 29 -8.13 -24.01 23.83
N THR A 30 -6.91 -24.56 23.74
CA THR A 30 -5.76 -24.12 24.53
C THR A 30 -5.28 -22.76 24.04
N LYS A 31 -5.15 -21.81 24.97
CA LYS A 31 -4.63 -20.48 24.69
C LYS A 31 -3.10 -20.51 24.69
N ARG A 32 -2.48 -20.02 23.63
CA ARG A 32 -1.03 -19.77 23.56
C ARG A 32 -0.76 -18.32 23.20
N SER A 33 0.16 -17.70 23.92
CA SER A 33 0.66 -16.37 23.58
C SER A 33 1.71 -16.50 22.48
N ILE A 34 1.61 -15.66 21.44
CA ILE A 34 2.55 -15.59 20.33
C ILE A 34 2.93 -14.13 20.09
N THR A 35 4.11 -13.90 19.52
CA THR A 35 4.50 -12.58 18.99
C THR A 35 4.69 -12.70 17.49
N VAL A 36 3.89 -11.94 16.74
CA VAL A 36 3.94 -11.86 15.28
C VAL A 36 4.84 -10.68 14.91
N SER A 37 5.92 -10.95 14.19
CA SER A 37 6.94 -9.96 13.81
C SER A 37 7.35 -10.03 12.33
N GLN A 38 6.66 -10.86 11.54
CA GLN A 38 6.92 -11.08 10.11
C GLN A 38 5.60 -11.24 9.36
N ASP A 39 5.61 -10.95 8.06
CA ASP A 39 4.44 -11.15 7.21
C ASP A 39 4.23 -12.66 6.96
N GLU A 40 3.07 -13.15 7.39
CA GLU A 40 2.72 -14.58 7.33
C GLU A 40 2.32 -15.04 5.91
N GLY A 41 1.87 -14.11 5.06
CA GLY A 41 1.38 -14.44 3.71
C GLY A 41 2.46 -14.79 2.69
N ILE A 42 3.71 -14.52 3.02
CA ILE A 42 4.82 -14.73 2.10
C ILE A 42 5.12 -16.23 2.01
N CYS A 43 4.79 -16.84 0.88
CA CYS A 43 5.12 -18.22 0.56
C CYS A 43 6.42 -18.31 -0.26
N PRO A 44 7.58 -18.67 0.33
CA PRO A 44 8.86 -18.65 -0.40
C PRO A 44 8.99 -19.75 -1.46
N ASN A 45 8.20 -20.82 -1.29
CA ASN A 45 8.20 -22.03 -2.11
C ASN A 45 7.17 -21.97 -3.25
N THR A 46 6.52 -20.82 -3.49
CA THR A 46 5.60 -20.65 -4.62
C THR A 46 6.33 -20.88 -5.94
N THR A 47 5.78 -21.78 -6.78
CA THR A 47 6.27 -22.06 -8.14
C THR A 47 5.17 -21.87 -9.17
N MET A 48 5.55 -21.68 -10.43
CA MET A 48 4.58 -21.53 -11.52
C MET A 48 3.73 -22.79 -11.71
N GLU A 49 4.32 -23.97 -11.54
CA GLU A 49 3.60 -25.25 -11.63
C GLU A 49 2.59 -25.41 -10.49
N GLY A 50 2.91 -24.89 -9.30
CA GLY A 50 1.98 -24.85 -8.17
C GLY A 50 0.82 -23.90 -8.43
N LEU A 51 1.11 -22.69 -8.91
CA LEU A 51 0.10 -21.67 -9.23
C LEU A 51 -0.84 -22.12 -10.35
N ALA A 52 -0.32 -22.79 -11.39
CA ALA A 52 -1.11 -23.27 -12.52
C ALA A 52 -2.13 -24.36 -12.14
N LYS A 53 -1.96 -25.03 -11.00
CA LYS A 53 -2.88 -26.06 -10.49
C LYS A 53 -4.00 -25.51 -9.62
N LEU A 54 -3.95 -24.22 -9.27
CA LEU A 54 -4.96 -23.62 -8.41
C LEU A 54 -6.30 -23.52 -9.14
N LYS A 55 -7.38 -23.81 -8.42
CA LYS A 55 -8.73 -23.67 -8.94
C LYS A 55 -9.14 -22.19 -8.95
N PRO A 56 -9.93 -21.75 -9.95
CA PRO A 56 -10.52 -20.42 -9.95
C PRO A 56 -11.40 -20.22 -8.71
N ALA A 57 -11.33 -19.04 -8.09
CA ALA A 57 -12.01 -18.75 -6.83
C ALA A 57 -13.41 -18.16 -6.99
N PHE A 58 -13.72 -17.54 -8.13
CA PHE A 58 -14.95 -16.74 -8.30
C PHE A 58 -15.94 -17.31 -9.31
N LYS A 59 -15.45 -17.93 -10.40
CA LYS A 59 -16.28 -18.47 -11.48
C LYS A 59 -15.61 -19.70 -12.07
N ASP A 60 -16.40 -20.73 -12.36
CA ASP A 60 -15.93 -21.90 -13.09
C ASP A 60 -15.40 -21.50 -14.48
N GLY A 61 -14.19 -21.94 -14.79
CA GLY A 61 -13.46 -21.54 -16.01
C GLY A 61 -12.90 -20.11 -15.98
N GLY A 62 -13.00 -19.39 -14.87
CA GLY A 62 -12.34 -18.09 -14.67
C GLY A 62 -10.83 -18.23 -14.46
N SER A 63 -10.13 -17.10 -14.43
CA SER A 63 -8.66 -17.05 -14.19
C SER A 63 -8.24 -16.66 -12.78
N PRO A 64 -8.97 -15.83 -12.00
CA PRO A 64 -8.50 -15.45 -10.67
C PRO A 64 -8.63 -16.62 -9.69
N THR A 65 -7.50 -17.01 -9.09
CA THR A 65 -7.40 -18.05 -8.05
C THR A 65 -7.45 -17.42 -6.67
N ALA A 66 -7.64 -18.22 -5.62
CA ALA A 66 -7.74 -17.71 -4.26
C ALA A 66 -6.45 -16.95 -3.86
N ALA A 67 -6.63 -15.75 -3.33
CA ALA A 67 -5.57 -14.97 -2.71
C ALA A 67 -5.52 -15.25 -1.20
N ASN A 68 -4.40 -14.92 -0.56
CA ASN A 68 -4.25 -15.08 0.87
C ASN A 68 -5.20 -14.13 1.63
N THR A 69 -5.85 -14.62 2.69
CA THR A 69 -6.61 -13.79 3.62
C THR A 69 -5.68 -13.13 4.63
N SER A 70 -5.88 -11.86 4.94
CA SER A 70 -4.94 -11.11 5.78
C SER A 70 -5.63 -10.12 6.71
N ASN A 71 -5.14 -10.04 7.94
CA ASN A 71 -5.47 -9.00 8.90
C ASN A 71 -4.27 -8.08 9.09
N GLY A 72 -4.50 -6.80 9.38
CA GLY A 72 -3.40 -5.88 9.66
C GLY A 72 -3.88 -4.46 9.91
N ALA A 73 -2.99 -3.66 10.50
CA ALA A 73 -3.20 -2.23 10.76
C ALA A 73 -1.93 -1.46 10.39
N GLY A 74 -2.09 -0.20 9.98
CA GLY A 74 -0.99 0.69 9.64
C GLY A 74 -1.36 2.12 10.00
N ALA A 75 -0.38 2.89 10.48
CA ALA A 75 -0.57 4.27 10.90
C ALA A 75 0.49 5.18 10.29
N VAL A 76 0.06 6.35 9.84
CA VAL A 76 0.93 7.38 9.26
C VAL A 76 0.62 8.69 9.98
N LEU A 77 1.61 9.30 10.62
CA LEU A 77 1.45 10.61 11.26
C LEU A 77 1.70 11.70 10.21
N LEU A 78 0.75 12.63 10.07
CA LEU A 78 0.87 13.76 9.17
C LEU A 78 1.01 15.05 9.97
N ALA A 79 1.91 15.94 9.54
CA ALA A 79 2.09 17.24 10.15
C ALA A 79 2.34 18.32 9.10
N ARG A 80 1.97 19.56 9.43
CA ARG A 80 2.46 20.73 8.70
C ARG A 80 3.97 20.86 8.88
N ARG A 81 4.71 21.23 7.82
CA ARG A 81 6.18 21.42 7.85
C ARG A 81 6.64 22.17 9.09
N SER A 82 6.10 23.37 9.27
CA SER A 82 6.53 24.29 10.31
C SER A 82 6.34 23.70 11.70
N LYS A 83 5.30 22.87 11.90
CA LYS A 83 5.07 22.20 13.18
C LYS A 83 6.02 21.03 13.39
N ALA A 84 6.32 20.26 12.35
CA ALA A 84 7.32 19.20 12.42
C ALA A 84 8.72 19.78 12.72
N GLU A 85 9.08 20.89 12.07
CA GLU A 85 10.35 21.60 12.31
C GLU A 85 10.40 22.23 13.71
N GLU A 86 9.32 22.87 14.17
CA GLU A 86 9.18 23.41 15.54
C GLU A 86 9.35 22.32 16.61
N LEU A 87 8.77 21.14 16.39
CA LEU A 87 8.83 20.01 17.31
C LEU A 87 10.10 19.15 17.14
N GLY A 88 11.00 19.49 16.21
CA GLY A 88 12.20 18.71 15.92
C GLY A 88 11.94 17.28 15.40
N LEU A 89 10.78 17.05 14.77
CA LEU A 89 10.37 15.73 14.32
C LEU A 89 11.03 15.36 12.98
N PRO A 90 11.47 14.10 12.79
CA PRO A 90 12.04 13.65 11.53
C PRO A 90 10.97 13.60 10.44
N ILE A 91 11.26 14.22 9.29
CA ILE A 91 10.39 14.21 8.12
C ILE A 91 10.80 13.05 7.21
N LEU A 92 9.91 12.07 7.04
CA LEU A 92 10.15 10.91 6.19
C LEU A 92 9.76 11.15 4.73
N GLY A 93 8.85 12.07 4.45
CA GLY A 93 8.38 12.36 3.10
C GLY A 93 7.34 13.46 3.04
N VAL A 94 6.98 13.85 1.82
CA VAL A 94 6.02 14.93 1.54
C VAL A 94 4.88 14.41 0.70
N LEU A 95 3.65 14.73 1.09
CA LEU A 95 2.50 14.58 0.21
C LEU A 95 2.50 15.70 -0.84
N ARG A 96 2.70 15.35 -2.10
CA ARG A 96 2.74 16.32 -3.21
C ARG A 96 1.37 16.54 -3.82
N SER A 97 0.68 15.46 -4.19
CA SER A 97 -0.64 15.53 -4.78
C SER A 97 -1.44 14.27 -4.43
N TYR A 98 -2.74 14.33 -4.69
CA TYR A 98 -3.61 13.17 -4.70
C TYR A 98 -4.68 13.37 -5.78
N ALA A 99 -5.17 12.27 -6.33
CA ALA A 99 -6.26 12.23 -7.29
C ALA A 99 -7.26 11.15 -6.91
N VAL A 100 -8.53 11.38 -7.23
CA VAL A 100 -9.61 10.41 -7.03
C VAL A 100 -10.43 10.42 -8.30
N VAL A 101 -10.54 9.26 -8.94
CA VAL A 101 -11.25 9.12 -10.22
C VAL A 101 -12.34 8.08 -10.09
N GLY A 102 -13.46 8.34 -10.76
CA GLY A 102 -14.54 7.36 -10.94
C GLY A 102 -14.27 6.53 -12.19
N VAL A 103 -14.46 5.21 -12.09
CA VAL A 103 -14.47 4.29 -13.23
C VAL A 103 -15.73 3.40 -13.17
N PRO A 104 -16.13 2.78 -14.29
CA PRO A 104 -17.25 1.84 -14.28
C PRO A 104 -17.03 0.70 -13.26
N PRO A 105 -18.05 0.33 -12.45
CA PRO A 105 -17.88 -0.64 -11.36
C PRO A 105 -17.52 -2.06 -11.83
N ASP A 106 -18.02 -2.46 -12.99
CA ASP A 106 -17.77 -3.76 -13.62
C ASP A 106 -16.30 -3.96 -14.00
N VAL A 107 -15.58 -2.86 -14.25
CA VAL A 107 -14.14 -2.86 -14.58
C VAL A 107 -13.32 -2.03 -13.59
N MET A 108 -13.76 -1.94 -12.32
CA MET A 108 -13.14 -1.08 -11.30
C MET A 108 -11.62 -1.22 -11.16
N GLY A 109 -11.07 -2.38 -11.51
CA GLY A 109 -9.63 -2.65 -11.51
C GLY A 109 -8.80 -1.72 -12.40
N ILE A 110 -9.39 -1.06 -13.41
CA ILE A 110 -8.68 -0.14 -14.30
C ILE A 110 -8.37 1.22 -13.68
N GLY A 111 -8.94 1.52 -12.51
CA GLY A 111 -8.81 2.82 -11.86
C GLY A 111 -7.39 3.40 -11.78
N PRO A 112 -6.35 2.61 -11.44
CA PRO A 112 -4.97 3.09 -11.42
C PRO A 112 -4.54 3.66 -12.77
N ALA A 113 -4.95 3.08 -13.89
CA ALA A 113 -4.61 3.58 -15.22
C ALA A 113 -5.07 5.04 -15.47
N TYR A 114 -6.07 5.53 -14.72
CA TYR A 114 -6.59 6.90 -14.84
C TYR A 114 -6.15 7.80 -13.69
N ALA A 115 -6.15 7.28 -12.46
CA ALA A 115 -5.80 8.05 -11.28
C ALA A 115 -4.31 8.41 -11.22
N ILE A 116 -3.46 7.58 -11.84
CA ILE A 116 -2.01 7.80 -11.88
C ILE A 116 -1.64 9.04 -12.72
N PRO A 117 -2.05 9.14 -13.99
CA PRO A 117 -1.85 10.36 -14.78
C PRO A 117 -2.37 11.62 -14.10
N GLU A 118 -3.58 11.61 -13.55
CA GLU A 118 -4.17 12.80 -12.92
C GLU A 118 -3.38 13.25 -11.69
N ALA A 119 -2.92 12.32 -10.86
CA ALA A 119 -2.11 12.66 -9.70
C ALA A 119 -0.76 13.29 -10.13
N LEU A 120 -0.16 12.76 -11.21
CA LEU A 120 1.10 13.25 -11.76
C LEU A 120 0.96 14.66 -12.35
N GLU A 121 -0.11 14.89 -13.11
CA GLU A 121 -0.44 16.20 -13.65
C GLU A 121 -0.60 17.24 -12.53
N LYS A 122 -1.36 16.93 -11.48
CA LYS A 122 -1.51 17.80 -10.30
C LYS A 122 -0.20 18.09 -9.57
N ALA A 123 0.79 17.19 -9.69
CA ALA A 123 2.11 17.39 -9.13
C ALA A 123 3.09 18.09 -10.09
N GLY A 124 2.71 18.29 -11.35
CA GLY A 124 3.60 18.82 -12.40
C GLY A 124 4.69 17.84 -12.81
N LEU A 125 4.36 16.55 -12.88
CA LEU A 125 5.31 15.45 -13.08
C LEU A 125 4.85 14.53 -14.21
N THR A 126 5.76 13.71 -14.70
CA THR A 126 5.53 12.66 -15.70
C THR A 126 5.82 11.28 -15.11
N LEU A 127 5.40 10.21 -15.80
CA LEU A 127 5.72 8.83 -15.41
C LEU A 127 7.24 8.57 -15.31
N ASN A 128 8.04 9.28 -16.11
CA ASN A 128 9.50 9.14 -16.12
C ASN A 128 10.15 9.70 -14.86
N ASP A 129 9.50 10.65 -14.19
CA ASP A 129 9.97 11.25 -12.94
C ASP A 129 9.71 10.34 -11.72
N VAL A 130 8.93 9.27 -11.89
CA VAL A 130 8.59 8.31 -10.85
C VAL A 130 9.62 7.20 -10.82
N ASP A 131 10.20 6.99 -9.64
CA ASP A 131 11.20 5.95 -9.44
C ASP A 131 10.58 4.59 -9.16
N ILE A 132 9.56 4.55 -8.32
CA ILE A 132 8.89 3.33 -7.89
C ILE A 132 7.39 3.59 -7.74
N PHE A 133 6.62 2.59 -8.15
CA PHE A 133 5.17 2.56 -8.08
C PHE A 133 4.74 1.45 -7.11
N GLU A 134 3.99 1.82 -6.07
CA GLU A 134 3.35 0.84 -5.17
C GLU A 134 1.89 0.67 -5.62
N ILE A 135 1.68 -0.16 -6.64
CA ILE A 135 0.36 -0.43 -7.22
C ILE A 135 -0.28 -1.58 -6.46
N ASN A 136 -1.47 -1.34 -5.87
CA ASN A 136 -2.14 -2.40 -5.12
C ASN A 136 -2.52 -3.57 -6.03
N GLU A 137 -2.13 -4.78 -5.64
CA GLU A 137 -2.39 -6.02 -6.38
C GLU A 137 -3.67 -6.68 -5.86
N ALA A 138 -4.81 -5.98 -5.95
CA ALA A 138 -6.09 -6.51 -5.48
C ALA A 138 -6.48 -7.80 -6.24
N ILE A 139 -6.20 -7.84 -7.55
CA ILE A 139 -6.34 -9.01 -8.43
C ILE A 139 -5.26 -8.91 -9.51
N VAL A 140 -4.35 -9.88 -9.64
CA VAL A 140 -3.18 -9.81 -10.54
C VAL A 140 -3.49 -9.24 -11.94
N SER A 141 -4.62 -9.61 -12.56
CA SER A 141 -5.03 -9.11 -13.87
C SER A 141 -5.18 -7.58 -13.94
N GLN A 142 -5.69 -6.93 -12.88
CA GLN A 142 -5.81 -5.46 -12.88
C GLN A 142 -4.45 -4.77 -12.81
N ALA A 143 -3.50 -5.33 -12.05
CA ALA A 143 -2.20 -4.72 -11.81
C ALA A 143 -1.39 -4.79 -13.10
N VAL A 144 -1.40 -5.97 -13.73
CA VAL A 144 -0.78 -6.18 -15.05
C VAL A 144 -1.38 -5.21 -16.07
N TYR A 145 -2.72 -5.14 -16.19
CA TYR A 145 -3.37 -4.22 -17.11
C TYR A 145 -2.94 -2.75 -16.89
N CYS A 146 -2.93 -2.28 -15.64
CA CYS A 146 -2.57 -0.89 -15.35
C CYS A 146 -1.10 -0.59 -15.64
N VAL A 147 -0.21 -1.54 -15.37
CA VAL A 147 1.23 -1.42 -15.65
C VAL A 147 1.48 -1.37 -17.15
N GLU A 148 0.85 -2.27 -17.91
CA GLU A 148 0.96 -2.30 -19.38
C GLU A 148 0.34 -1.06 -20.01
N LYS A 149 -0.85 -0.65 -19.57
CA LYS A 149 -1.57 0.51 -20.11
C LYS A 149 -0.81 1.82 -19.92
N LEU A 150 -0.07 1.94 -18.82
CA LEU A 150 0.76 3.11 -18.50
C LEU A 150 2.22 2.95 -18.92
N GLU A 151 2.58 1.81 -19.55
CA GLU A 151 3.94 1.50 -19.99
C GLU A 151 4.98 1.66 -18.87
N ILE A 152 4.61 1.29 -17.64
CA ILE A 152 5.48 1.43 -16.47
C ILE A 152 6.52 0.30 -16.49
N PRO A 153 7.83 0.60 -16.35
CA PRO A 153 8.85 -0.43 -16.29
C PRO A 153 8.61 -1.41 -15.11
N PRO A 154 8.50 -2.74 -15.35
CA PRO A 154 8.13 -3.71 -14.31
C PRO A 154 9.07 -3.79 -13.10
N GLU A 155 10.31 -3.33 -13.25
CA GLU A 155 11.29 -3.24 -12.17
C GLU A 155 11.00 -2.09 -11.18
N LYS A 156 10.21 -1.09 -11.61
CA LYS A 156 9.77 0.02 -10.76
C LYS A 156 8.50 -0.29 -9.98
N VAL A 157 7.73 -1.30 -10.36
CA VAL A 157 6.44 -1.63 -9.72
C VAL A 157 6.67 -2.62 -8.57
N ASN A 158 6.22 -2.31 -7.36
CA ASN A 158 6.26 -3.19 -6.18
C ASN A 158 7.61 -3.91 -6.01
N PRO A 159 8.74 -3.20 -5.84
CA PRO A 159 10.07 -3.82 -5.78
C PRO A 159 10.23 -4.76 -4.59
N LEU A 160 9.48 -4.52 -3.51
CA LEU A 160 9.45 -5.36 -2.31
C LEU A 160 8.37 -6.45 -2.34
N GLY A 161 7.61 -6.55 -3.44
CA GLY A 161 6.41 -7.37 -3.54
C GLY A 161 5.16 -6.64 -3.06
N GLY A 162 4.00 -7.02 -3.58
CA GLY A 162 2.73 -6.37 -3.29
C GLY A 162 1.73 -7.27 -2.55
N ALA A 163 0.47 -6.89 -2.64
CA ALA A 163 -0.63 -7.48 -1.87
C ALA A 163 -0.87 -8.96 -2.16
N VAL A 164 -0.44 -9.49 -3.31
CA VAL A 164 -0.55 -10.93 -3.62
C VAL A 164 0.29 -11.77 -2.65
N ALA A 165 1.44 -11.25 -2.22
CA ALA A 165 2.34 -11.91 -1.27
C ALA A 165 2.17 -11.40 0.17
N LEU A 166 1.99 -10.09 0.34
CA LEU A 166 1.92 -9.45 1.66
C LEU A 166 0.50 -9.46 2.26
N GLY A 167 -0.52 -9.75 1.45
CA GLY A 167 -1.92 -9.66 1.84
C GLY A 167 -2.54 -8.28 1.58
N HIS A 168 -3.87 -8.27 1.63
CA HIS A 168 -4.72 -7.10 1.37
C HIS A 168 -5.74 -6.83 2.48
N PRO A 169 -5.32 -6.43 3.70
CA PRO A 169 -6.26 -5.93 4.70
C PRO A 169 -6.81 -4.59 4.20
N LEU A 170 -8.09 -4.56 3.79
CA LEU A 170 -8.69 -3.48 2.98
C LEU A 170 -8.39 -2.07 3.51
N GLY A 171 -8.66 -1.82 4.79
CA GLY A 171 -8.43 -0.51 5.42
C GLY A 171 -6.96 -0.19 5.73
N CYS A 172 -6.11 -1.21 5.86
CA CYS A 172 -4.70 -1.05 6.23
C CYS A 172 -3.78 -0.88 5.01
N THR A 173 -4.11 -1.55 3.90
CA THR A 173 -3.30 -1.60 2.67
C THR A 173 -2.82 -0.22 2.26
N GLY A 174 -3.68 0.79 2.38
CA GLY A 174 -3.32 2.14 2.01
C GLY A 174 -2.21 2.77 2.85
N ALA A 175 -2.30 2.66 4.17
CA ALA A 175 -1.27 3.12 5.08
C ALA A 175 0.00 2.29 4.94
N ARG A 176 -0.14 0.96 4.83
CA ARG A 176 0.98 0.03 4.67
C ARG A 176 1.78 0.31 3.41
N GLN A 177 1.14 0.55 2.26
CA GLN A 177 1.83 0.96 1.02
C GLN A 177 2.67 2.21 1.24
N VAL A 178 2.13 3.25 1.90
CA VAL A 178 2.87 4.48 2.21
C VAL A 178 4.08 4.20 3.09
N ILE A 179 3.94 3.36 4.11
CA ILE A 179 5.03 3.02 5.04
C ILE A 179 6.14 2.25 4.30
N THR A 180 5.78 1.24 3.52
CA THR A 180 6.72 0.44 2.72
C THR A 180 7.50 1.32 1.73
N LEU A 181 6.80 2.24 1.08
CA LEU A 181 7.36 3.24 0.16
C LEU A 181 8.47 4.08 0.81
N LEU A 182 8.15 4.68 1.95
CA LEU A 182 9.02 5.64 2.63
C LEU A 182 10.23 4.95 3.26
N ASN A 183 10.07 3.71 3.71
CA ASN A 183 11.18 2.91 4.23
C ASN A 183 12.13 2.44 3.14
N GLU A 184 11.61 1.98 1.99
CA GLU A 184 12.46 1.66 0.82
C GLU A 184 13.25 2.87 0.36
N LEU A 185 12.61 4.04 0.36
CA LEU A 185 13.26 5.30 0.05
C LEU A 185 14.40 5.66 0.98
N LYS A 186 14.14 5.56 2.29
CA LYS A 186 15.14 5.83 3.32
C LYS A 186 16.33 4.87 3.19
N ARG A 187 16.08 3.60 2.86
CA ARG A 187 17.12 2.58 2.66
C ARG A 187 17.93 2.80 1.39
N GLY A 188 17.28 3.16 0.29
CA GLY A 188 17.92 3.26 -1.02
C GLY A 188 19.01 4.33 -1.10
N GLY A 189 19.06 5.30 -0.18
CA GLY A 189 20.02 6.41 -0.18
C GLY A 189 20.00 7.24 -1.46
N LYS A 190 19.01 7.01 -2.34
CA LYS A 190 18.99 7.57 -3.69
C LYS A 190 18.50 9.02 -3.59
N ARG A 191 19.16 9.86 -4.38
CA ARG A 191 18.99 11.31 -4.49
C ARG A 191 17.52 11.77 -4.54
N PRO A 192 17.26 13.03 -4.14
CA PRO A 192 15.97 13.47 -3.62
C PRO A 192 14.91 13.87 -4.67
N SER A 193 14.97 13.28 -5.87
CA SER A 193 14.05 13.55 -6.99
C SER A 193 12.93 12.50 -7.10
N LYS A 194 12.78 11.64 -6.10
CA LYS A 194 11.99 10.42 -6.24
C LYS A 194 10.53 10.69 -5.94
N VAL A 195 9.74 10.74 -7.00
CA VAL A 195 8.28 10.76 -6.96
C VAL A 195 7.82 9.32 -6.84
N TRP A 196 6.83 9.09 -6.00
CA TRP A 196 6.24 7.77 -5.77
C TRP A 196 4.76 7.89 -5.80
N LEU A 197 4.13 6.81 -6.23
CA LEU A 197 2.72 6.85 -6.49
C LEU A 197 2.03 5.57 -5.98
N ARG A 198 0.95 5.78 -5.23
CA ARG A 198 0.11 4.75 -4.62
C ARG A 198 -1.30 4.86 -5.20
N PRO A 199 -1.71 4.00 -6.14
CA PRO A 199 -3.10 3.83 -6.51
C PRO A 199 -3.78 2.74 -5.65
N TRP A 200 -4.98 3.04 -5.16
CA TRP A 200 -5.87 2.16 -4.42
C TRP A 200 -7.28 2.21 -5.02
N THR A 201 -7.76 1.07 -5.49
CA THR A 201 -9.12 0.90 -6.00
C THR A 201 -10.05 0.59 -4.82
N SER A 202 -11.00 1.47 -4.50
CA SER A 202 -12.20 1.05 -3.74
C SER A 202 -13.22 0.49 -4.72
N SER A 203 -13.71 -0.72 -4.46
CA SER A 203 -15.11 -1.01 -4.74
C SER A 203 -15.95 0.01 -3.96
N ALA A 204 -16.95 0.60 -4.64
CA ALA A 204 -17.87 1.58 -4.08
C ALA A 204 -18.26 1.28 -2.63
N CYS A 205 -18.54 2.32 -1.85
CA CYS A 205 -19.27 2.19 -0.58
C CYS A 205 -20.59 1.45 -0.85
N TRP A 206 -20.59 0.13 -0.71
CA TRP A 206 -21.77 -0.70 -0.87
C TRP A 206 -22.41 -0.83 0.51
N ASP A 207 -23.52 -0.13 0.71
CA ASP A 207 -24.39 -0.23 1.89
C ASP A 207 -25.36 -1.42 1.66
N PRO A 208 -25.22 -2.53 2.39
CA PRO A 208 -26.06 -3.72 2.19
C PRO A 208 -27.52 -3.54 2.63
N ASP A 209 -27.89 -2.43 3.29
CA ASP A 209 -29.19 -2.29 3.98
C ASP A 209 -30.17 -1.29 3.34
N LYS A 210 -30.15 -1.09 2.02
CA LYS A 210 -31.10 -0.16 1.37
C LYS A 210 -31.80 -0.74 0.14
N SER A 211 -32.99 -1.27 0.39
CA SER A 211 -34.04 -1.55 -0.60
C SER A 211 -34.67 -0.29 -1.23
N ARG A 212 -34.09 0.89 -1.03
CA ARG A 212 -34.48 2.17 -1.64
C ARG A 212 -33.24 3.05 -1.79
N LEU A 213 -32.72 3.19 -3.00
CA LEU A 213 -31.92 4.34 -3.38
C LEU A 213 -32.65 5.09 -4.51
N PRO A 214 -32.81 6.41 -4.42
CA PRO A 214 -33.30 7.23 -5.54
C PRO A 214 -32.28 7.20 -6.69
N ASP A 215 -32.76 7.34 -7.93
CA ASP A 215 -32.04 7.13 -9.21
C ASP A 215 -30.74 7.96 -9.44
N GLU A 216 -30.27 8.73 -8.46
CA GLU A 216 -29.23 9.76 -8.61
C GLU A 216 -27.96 9.56 -7.74
N GLN A 217 -27.63 8.36 -7.27
CA GLN A 217 -26.28 8.10 -6.75
C GLN A 217 -25.32 7.67 -7.87
N PRO A 218 -24.06 8.17 -7.89
CA PRO A 218 -23.11 7.84 -8.96
C PRO A 218 -22.80 6.35 -8.95
N ARG A 219 -23.14 5.68 -10.06
CA ARG A 219 -22.86 4.26 -10.33
C ARG A 219 -21.37 4.03 -10.65
N SER A 220 -20.45 4.63 -9.89
CA SER A 220 -19.01 4.60 -10.20
C SER A 220 -18.20 4.03 -9.05
N ALA A 221 -17.29 3.11 -9.34
CA ALA A 221 -16.25 2.71 -8.39
C ALA A 221 -15.17 3.80 -8.34
N THR A 222 -14.75 4.19 -7.14
CA THR A 222 -13.78 5.26 -6.95
C THR A 222 -12.39 4.70 -6.70
N THR A 223 -11.39 5.25 -7.38
CA THR A 223 -9.99 4.89 -7.19
C THR A 223 -9.21 6.10 -6.72
N TRP A 224 -8.41 5.90 -5.68
CA TRP A 224 -7.62 6.90 -4.99
C TRP A 224 -6.16 6.75 -5.38
N THR A 225 -5.49 7.82 -5.75
CA THR A 225 -4.04 7.83 -5.98
C THR A 225 -3.36 8.94 -5.22
N PHE A 226 -2.24 8.63 -4.56
CA PHE A 226 -1.42 9.61 -3.83
C PHE A 226 -0.03 9.69 -4.44
N ILE A 227 0.52 10.90 -4.51
CA ILE A 227 1.93 11.13 -4.83
C ILE A 227 2.69 11.57 -3.60
N LEU A 228 3.70 10.78 -3.26
CA LEU A 228 4.65 11.07 -2.20
C LEU A 228 6.02 11.40 -2.81
N HIS A 229 6.73 12.32 -2.19
CA HIS A 229 8.07 12.72 -2.60
C HIS A 229 9.02 12.76 -1.41
N MET A 230 10.23 12.24 -1.56
CA MET A 230 11.29 12.38 -0.56
C MET A 230 11.94 13.76 -0.66
N LEU A 231 12.20 14.41 0.47
CA LEU A 231 12.77 15.75 0.47
C LEU A 231 14.28 15.75 0.16
N PRO A 232 14.78 16.67 -0.67
CA PRO A 232 15.99 17.42 -0.35
C PRO A 232 15.61 18.52 0.64
N HIS A 233 16.60 19.10 1.29
CA HIS A 233 16.51 20.40 1.98
C HIS A 233 15.62 21.47 1.29
N PRO A 234 15.17 22.49 2.05
CA PRO A 234 13.80 22.97 2.02
C PRO A 234 13.43 23.60 0.67
N LEU A 235 12.51 22.95 -0.04
CA LEU A 235 11.74 23.61 -1.10
C LEU A 235 10.63 24.45 -0.46
N SER A 236 10.47 25.66 -0.98
CA SER A 236 9.62 26.78 -0.56
C SER A 236 8.11 26.54 -0.63
N VAL A 237 7.65 25.29 -0.59
CA VAL A 237 6.22 24.95 -0.78
C VAL A 237 5.60 24.48 0.53
N PRO A 238 4.52 25.12 1.03
CA PRO A 238 3.81 24.66 2.21
C PRO A 238 2.99 23.42 1.84
N ARG A 239 3.43 22.21 2.24
CA ARG A 239 2.66 20.98 2.05
C ARG A 239 2.57 20.16 3.35
N THR A 240 1.78 19.10 3.33
CA THR A 240 1.61 18.15 4.44
C THR A 240 2.74 17.10 4.38
N PHE A 241 3.35 16.80 5.52
CA PHE A 241 4.51 15.90 5.63
C PHE A 241 4.14 14.65 6.39
N VAL A 242 4.74 13.53 6.00
CA VAL A 242 4.68 12.27 6.75
C VAL A 242 5.79 12.27 7.78
N VAL A 243 5.40 12.20 9.04
CA VAL A 243 6.26 12.11 10.20
C VAL A 243 6.17 10.68 10.73
N GLN A 244 7.27 10.14 11.23
CA GLN A 244 7.22 8.88 11.98
C GLN A 244 6.67 9.17 13.38
N GLY A 245 5.54 8.56 13.74
CA GLY A 245 5.21 8.43 15.15
C GLY A 245 6.16 7.42 15.77
N GLN A 246 7.20 7.87 16.49
CA GLN A 246 7.82 7.00 17.47
C GLN A 246 6.90 6.93 18.69
N PRO A 247 6.73 5.76 19.34
CA PRO A 247 6.08 5.72 20.63
C PRO A 247 6.86 6.65 21.56
N CYS A 248 6.18 7.63 22.15
CA CYS A 248 6.71 8.28 23.34
C CYS A 248 6.89 7.18 24.39
N LEU A 249 8.14 6.77 24.65
CA LEU A 249 8.46 6.04 25.86
C LEU A 249 7.91 6.88 27.03
N PRO A 250 7.11 6.32 27.94
CA PRO A 250 6.72 7.05 29.13
C PRO A 250 8.00 7.38 29.89
N SER A 251 8.38 8.66 29.84
CA SER A 251 9.42 9.21 30.67
C SER A 251 8.98 9.09 32.12
N GLY A 252 9.59 8.15 32.83
CA GLY A 252 9.62 8.11 34.29
C GLY A 252 8.37 7.53 34.96
N VAL A 253 8.41 6.25 35.28
CA VAL A 253 7.92 5.79 36.58
C VAL A 253 9.16 5.67 37.47
N LYS A 254 9.40 6.74 38.23
CA LYS A 254 10.16 6.66 39.49
C LYS A 254 9.16 6.35 40.60
N SER A 255 9.65 5.57 41.57
CA SER A 255 9.04 4.94 42.75
C SER A 255 8.19 3.71 42.47
#